data_AF-A0A2G5PQD8-F1
#
_entry.id   AF-A0A2G5PQD8-F1
#
_cell.length_a   1.000
_cell.length_b   1.000
_cell.length_c   1.000
_cell.angle_alpha   90.00
_cell.angle_beta   90.00
_cell.angle_gamma   90.00
#
_symmetry.space_group_name_H-M   'P 1'
#
loop_
_entity.id
_entity.type
_entity.pdbx_description
1 polymer ?
#
loop_
_entity_poly.entity_id
_entity_poly.type
_entity_poly.pdbx_seq_one_letter_code
_entity_poly.pdbx_strand_id
1 'polypeptide(L)'
;MPRSHSPLRQIARCSLRSGANSFAHIARASSATAAAGLSDQSVTTLVEAGVSFTSTPENELSHGHCIPITGKLLHLGAAPSLGTDTDTAVSGEILTAARIALVHQRGIDHQQHRRTTGMMSATASVTGKQALSWATVEGARALGLADRVGCLESGMQADLVVIDARALNLWPAHDPIATALHAGLANIEAVMIAGRWRKRDHSLIDANVDEVKSDLLASGERLARKLKAVAP
;
A
#
# COMPACT_ATOMS: atom_id res chain seq x y z
N MET A 1 -27.71 37.57 6.02
CA MET A 1 -28.32 36.34 5.45
C MET A 1 -28.38 36.49 3.93
N PRO A 2 -28.37 35.41 3.12
CA PRO A 2 -27.58 34.16 3.23
C PRO A 2 -27.00 33.77 1.81
N ARG A 3 -26.37 32.63 1.46
CA ARG A 3 -25.88 31.38 2.10
C ARG A 3 -24.48 31.04 1.51
N SER A 4 -23.72 30.18 2.20
CA SER A 4 -22.80 29.12 1.68
C SER A 4 -21.95 29.30 0.40
N HIS A 5 -20.64 28.99 0.49
CA HIS A 5 -20.14 27.68 0.01
C HIS A 5 -18.74 27.27 0.53
N SER A 6 -18.59 25.94 0.62
CA SER A 6 -17.54 25.10 1.21
C SER A 6 -16.11 25.22 0.61
N PRO A 7 -15.04 24.88 1.37
CA PRO A 7 -13.66 24.88 0.88
C PRO A 7 -13.19 23.51 0.35
N LEU A 8 -12.94 23.39 -0.97
CA LEU A 8 -12.17 22.29 -1.57
C LEU A 8 -11.31 22.79 -2.74
N ARG A 9 -10.12 23.32 -2.42
CA ARG A 9 -9.15 23.83 -3.42
C ARG A 9 -7.70 23.41 -3.12
N GLN A 10 -7.41 22.10 -3.05
CA GLN A 10 -6.03 21.63 -3.23
C GLN A 10 -5.88 20.17 -3.66
N ILE A 11 -6.47 19.80 -4.81
CA ILE A 11 -5.99 18.65 -5.60
C ILE A 11 -5.35 19.21 -6.88
N ALA A 12 -4.23 18.62 -7.28
CA ALA A 12 -3.31 19.18 -8.25
C ALA A 12 -3.99 19.52 -9.59
N ARG A 13 -3.85 20.79 -10.01
CA ARG A 13 -4.10 21.20 -11.40
C ARG A 13 -2.97 20.67 -12.30
N CYS A 14 -3.00 19.38 -12.61
CA CYS A 14 -2.37 18.91 -13.85
C CYS A 14 -3.33 19.22 -15.02
N SER A 15 -2.79 19.62 -16.17
CA SER A 15 -3.53 20.37 -17.19
C SER A 15 -4.50 19.50 -18.02
N LEU A 16 -5.78 19.49 -17.65
CA LEU A 16 -6.88 19.09 -18.55
C LEU A 16 -7.34 20.29 -19.40
N ARG A 17 -6.54 20.66 -20.41
CA ARG A 17 -6.99 21.50 -21.54
C ARG A 17 -6.36 21.05 -22.85
N SER A 18 -7.23 20.90 -23.85
CA SER A 18 -7.00 20.72 -25.30
C SER A 18 -6.20 19.49 -25.79
N GLY A 19 -6.76 18.85 -26.83
CA GLY A 19 -6.00 18.07 -27.82
C GLY A 19 -6.02 16.56 -27.62
N ALA A 20 -6.54 15.84 -28.62
CA ALA A 20 -6.57 14.37 -28.66
C ALA A 20 -5.19 13.69 -28.85
N ASN A 21 -4.09 14.45 -28.82
CA ASN A 21 -2.72 13.94 -28.99
C ASN A 21 -1.94 13.84 -27.66
N SER A 22 -2.53 14.25 -26.53
CA SER A 22 -1.82 14.32 -25.23
C SER A 22 -1.68 12.97 -24.51
N PHE A 23 -2.45 11.95 -24.90
CA PHE A 23 -2.46 10.64 -24.23
C PHE A 23 -1.19 9.80 -24.44
N ALA A 24 -0.43 10.05 -25.51
CA ALA A 24 0.80 9.30 -25.82
C ALA A 24 1.98 9.62 -24.86
N HIS A 25 1.85 10.61 -23.97
CA HIS A 25 2.91 11.08 -23.09
C HIS A 25 2.64 10.89 -21.58
N ILE A 26 1.60 10.13 -21.19
CA ILE A 26 1.49 9.60 -19.82
C ILE A 26 2.57 8.52 -19.67
N ALA A 27 3.76 8.94 -19.23
CA ALA A 27 4.97 8.15 -19.32
C ALA A 27 4.95 6.92 -18.40
N ARG A 28 5.81 5.95 -18.74
CA ARG A 28 6.08 4.61 -18.15
C ARG A 28 6.32 4.51 -16.63
N ALA A 29 6.08 5.57 -15.86
CA ALA A 29 6.22 5.61 -14.40
C ALA A 29 5.10 6.46 -13.75
N SER A 30 3.89 6.42 -14.31
CA SER A 30 2.71 7.09 -13.73
C SER A 30 2.00 6.13 -12.78
N SER A 31 1.81 6.54 -11.52
CA SER A 31 1.06 5.78 -10.52
C SER A 31 -0.17 6.56 -10.01
N ALA A 32 -1.31 5.87 -9.88
CA ALA A 32 -2.53 6.42 -9.32
C ALA A 32 -2.78 5.84 -7.91
N THR A 33 -2.73 6.70 -6.90
CA THR A 33 -3.03 6.36 -5.49
C THR A 33 -4.51 6.58 -5.17
N ALA A 34 -5.10 5.74 -4.30
CA ALA A 34 -6.49 5.88 -3.83
C ALA A 34 -7.54 5.96 -4.96
N ALA A 35 -7.31 5.21 -6.04
CA ALA A 35 -8.13 5.23 -7.27
C ALA A 35 -9.52 4.57 -7.15
N ALA A 36 -9.96 4.22 -5.93
CA ALA A 36 -11.22 3.54 -5.64
C ALA A 36 -12.48 4.28 -6.15
N GLY A 37 -12.42 5.61 -6.31
CA GLY A 37 -13.50 6.43 -6.89
C GLY A 37 -13.59 6.43 -8.42
N LEU A 38 -12.68 5.77 -9.15
CA LEU A 38 -12.69 5.79 -10.62
C LEU A 38 -13.75 4.86 -11.23
N SER A 39 -14.38 5.33 -12.31
CA SER A 39 -15.25 4.52 -13.16
C SER A 39 -14.47 3.42 -13.87
N ASP A 40 -15.12 2.29 -14.14
CA ASP A 40 -14.46 1.10 -14.71
C ASP A 40 -13.82 1.40 -16.07
N GLN A 41 -14.48 2.20 -16.91
CA GLN A 41 -13.91 2.69 -18.17
C GLN A 41 -12.60 3.48 -17.96
N SER A 42 -12.54 4.35 -16.94
CA SER A 42 -11.33 5.09 -16.61
C SER A 42 -10.20 4.16 -16.16
N VAL A 43 -10.53 3.14 -15.35
CA VAL A 43 -9.57 2.13 -14.90
C VAL A 43 -9.02 1.34 -16.08
N THR A 44 -9.88 0.84 -16.97
CA THR A 44 -9.47 0.15 -18.20
C THR A 44 -8.53 0.99 -19.06
N THR A 45 -8.91 2.24 -19.38
CA THR A 45 -8.07 3.14 -20.19
C THR A 45 -6.70 3.41 -19.56
N LEU A 46 -6.64 3.54 -18.23
CA LEU A 46 -5.37 3.75 -17.51
C LEU A 46 -4.51 2.48 -17.50
N VAL A 47 -5.10 1.29 -17.30
CA VAL A 47 -4.39 0.00 -17.40
C VAL A 47 -3.84 -0.21 -18.81
N GLU A 48 -4.63 0.06 -19.85
CA GLU A 48 -4.21 -0.01 -21.27
C GLU A 48 -3.08 0.99 -21.59
N ALA A 49 -3.07 2.16 -20.95
CA ALA A 49 -1.99 3.14 -21.05
C ALA A 49 -0.73 2.77 -20.24
N GLY A 50 -0.74 1.64 -19.51
CA GLY A 50 0.39 1.19 -18.68
C GLY A 50 0.56 1.96 -17.37
N VAL A 51 -0.50 2.61 -16.87
CA VAL A 51 -0.50 3.30 -15.57
C VAL A 51 -0.58 2.26 -14.45
N SER A 52 0.29 2.44 -13.46
CA SER A 52 0.29 1.61 -12.25
C SER A 52 -0.68 2.15 -11.20
N PHE A 53 -1.10 1.31 -10.26
CA PHE A 53 -2.06 1.69 -9.22
C PHE A 53 -1.51 1.33 -7.85
N THR A 54 -1.65 2.25 -6.89
CA THR A 54 -1.28 2.04 -5.49
C THR A 54 -2.54 2.09 -4.64
N SER A 55 -2.91 0.97 -4.01
CA SER A 55 -4.00 0.94 -3.04
C SER A 55 -3.45 1.17 -1.64
N THR A 56 -4.15 1.99 -0.86
CA THR A 56 -3.85 2.27 0.56
C THR A 56 -4.99 1.73 1.42
N PRO A 57 -5.15 0.40 1.52
CA PRO A 57 -6.44 -0.23 1.81
C PRO A 57 -6.99 0.06 3.21
N GLU A 58 -6.12 0.19 4.23
CA GLU A 58 -6.56 0.58 5.59
C GLU A 58 -7.13 2.00 5.60
N ASN A 59 -6.44 2.93 4.93
CA ASN A 59 -6.86 4.32 4.80
C ASN A 59 -8.12 4.46 3.94
N GLU A 60 -8.17 3.80 2.79
CA GLU A 60 -9.30 3.81 1.85
C GLU A 60 -10.60 3.37 2.55
N LEU A 61 -10.54 2.25 3.27
CA LEU A 61 -11.68 1.66 3.97
C LEU A 61 -12.09 2.46 5.22
N SER A 62 -11.14 3.03 5.96
CA SER A 62 -11.41 3.74 7.23
C SER A 62 -11.93 5.17 7.03
N HIS A 63 -11.47 5.86 5.98
CA HIS A 63 -11.80 7.28 5.73
C HIS A 63 -12.88 7.49 4.67
N GLY A 64 -13.55 6.41 4.23
CA GLY A 64 -14.69 6.48 3.32
C GLY A 64 -14.32 6.74 1.85
N HIS A 65 -13.09 6.42 1.43
CA HIS A 65 -12.64 6.56 0.05
C HIS A 65 -13.13 5.41 -0.88
N CYS A 66 -14.29 4.82 -0.59
CA CYS A 66 -14.89 3.68 -1.30
C CYS A 66 -14.10 2.36 -1.18
N ILE A 67 -14.46 1.37 -2.01
CA ILE A 67 -13.87 0.03 -2.03
C ILE A 67 -12.53 0.06 -2.78
N PRO A 68 -11.44 -0.48 -2.19
CA PRO A 68 -10.15 -0.63 -2.85
C PRO A 68 -10.21 -1.21 -4.27
N ILE A 69 -9.42 -0.64 -5.17
CA ILE A 69 -9.46 -0.94 -6.61
C ILE A 69 -9.00 -2.36 -6.99
N THR A 70 -8.42 -3.10 -6.03
CA THR A 70 -7.83 -4.45 -6.17
C THR A 70 -8.62 -5.36 -7.12
N GLY A 71 -9.91 -5.59 -6.86
CA GLY A 71 -10.75 -6.47 -7.67
C GLY A 71 -10.86 -6.02 -9.13
N LYS A 72 -11.00 -4.71 -9.39
CA LYS A 72 -11.09 -4.18 -10.76
C LYS A 72 -9.80 -4.45 -11.55
N LEU A 73 -8.64 -4.25 -10.92
CA LEU A 73 -7.35 -4.52 -11.55
C LEU A 73 -7.17 -6.00 -11.88
N LEU A 74 -7.51 -6.88 -10.94
CA LEU A 74 -7.38 -8.34 -11.12
C LEU A 74 -8.24 -8.85 -12.29
N HIS A 75 -9.45 -8.31 -12.48
CA HIS A 75 -10.30 -8.65 -13.62
C HIS A 75 -9.74 -8.17 -14.97
N LEU A 76 -8.88 -7.14 -14.97
CA LEU A 76 -8.18 -6.63 -16.16
C LEU A 76 -6.80 -7.29 -16.35
N GLY A 77 -6.44 -8.30 -15.56
CA GLY A 77 -5.11 -8.94 -15.60
C GLY A 77 -3.99 -8.08 -15.01
N ALA A 78 -4.32 -6.97 -14.33
CA ALA A 78 -3.40 -6.09 -13.63
C ALA A 78 -3.37 -6.38 -12.11
N ALA A 79 -2.47 -5.74 -11.39
CA ALA A 79 -2.36 -5.85 -9.94
C ALA A 79 -2.07 -4.48 -9.29
N PRO A 80 -2.53 -4.25 -8.05
CA PRO A 80 -2.11 -3.09 -7.28
C PRO A 80 -0.69 -3.28 -6.71
N SER A 81 0.03 -2.17 -6.60
CA SER A 81 1.01 -1.96 -5.53
C SER A 81 0.31 -1.50 -4.25
N LEU A 82 1.01 -1.51 -3.12
CA LEU A 82 0.45 -1.14 -1.82
C LEU A 82 1.16 0.05 -1.19
N GLY A 83 0.43 0.78 -0.35
CA GLY A 83 0.96 1.78 0.58
C GLY A 83 0.11 1.86 1.85
N THR A 84 0.55 2.65 2.82
CA THR A 84 -0.16 2.92 4.08
C THR A 84 -0.91 4.24 4.06
N ASP A 85 -0.40 5.23 3.31
CA ASP A 85 -0.87 6.62 3.27
C ASP A 85 -0.53 7.40 4.55
N THR A 86 -1.53 7.72 5.36
CA THR A 86 -1.40 8.71 6.43
C THR A 86 -1.17 8.00 7.76
N ASP A 87 0.08 7.67 8.06
CA ASP A 87 0.52 6.93 9.27
C ASP A 87 0.17 7.62 10.61
N THR A 88 -0.40 8.84 10.60
CA THR A 88 -1.00 9.47 11.80
C THR A 88 -2.42 8.99 12.09
N ALA A 89 -3.04 8.23 11.18
CA ALA A 89 -4.42 7.74 11.26
C ALA A 89 -4.56 6.22 11.06
N VAL A 90 -3.55 5.56 10.48
CA VAL A 90 -3.51 4.11 10.20
C VAL A 90 -2.14 3.52 10.51
N SER A 91 -1.99 2.19 10.49
CA SER A 91 -0.68 1.55 10.69
C SER A 91 0.28 1.77 9.51
N GLY A 92 1.53 2.14 9.81
CA GLY A 92 2.65 2.21 8.85
C GLY A 92 3.21 0.85 8.40
N GLU A 93 2.48 -0.25 8.59
CA GLU A 93 2.93 -1.60 8.28
C GLU A 93 2.43 -2.11 6.91
N ILE A 94 3.35 -2.17 5.93
CA ILE A 94 3.02 -2.63 4.55
C ILE A 94 2.47 -4.07 4.49
N LEU A 95 2.90 -4.95 5.41
CA LEU A 95 2.37 -6.32 5.52
C LEU A 95 0.93 -6.35 6.07
N THR A 96 0.59 -5.43 6.96
CA THR A 96 -0.79 -5.22 7.42
C THR A 96 -1.65 -4.69 6.27
N ALA A 97 -1.16 -3.71 5.49
CA ALA A 97 -1.84 -3.25 4.27
C ALA A 97 -2.08 -4.41 3.28
N ALA A 98 -1.07 -5.27 3.05
CA ALA A 98 -1.21 -6.45 2.18
C ALA A 98 -2.25 -7.45 2.69
N ARG A 99 -2.27 -7.72 3.99
CA ARG A 99 -3.28 -8.57 4.62
C ARG A 99 -4.68 -7.96 4.50
N ILE A 100 -4.84 -6.64 4.71
CA ILE A 100 -6.13 -5.95 4.57
C ILE A 100 -6.63 -6.03 3.13
N ALA A 101 -5.81 -5.71 2.12
CA ALA A 101 -6.19 -5.85 0.72
C ALA A 101 -6.63 -7.29 0.36
N LEU A 102 -5.88 -8.29 0.86
CA LEU A 102 -6.17 -9.71 0.64
C LEU A 102 -7.52 -10.13 1.24
N VAL A 103 -7.74 -9.86 2.53
CA VAL A 103 -8.96 -10.31 3.22
C VAL A 103 -10.18 -9.50 2.79
N HIS A 104 -10.01 -8.22 2.45
CA HIS A 104 -11.09 -7.39 1.92
C HIS A 104 -11.56 -7.90 0.55
N GLN A 105 -10.64 -8.13 -0.39
CA GLN A 105 -11.00 -8.64 -1.71
C GLN A 105 -11.65 -10.03 -1.63
N ARG A 106 -11.07 -10.96 -0.86
CA ARG A 106 -11.69 -12.27 -0.56
C ARG A 106 -13.08 -12.12 0.05
N GLY A 107 -13.27 -11.16 0.97
CA GLY A 107 -14.55 -10.88 1.60
C GLY A 107 -15.63 -10.48 0.60
N ILE A 108 -15.31 -9.59 -0.33
CA ILE A 108 -16.19 -9.21 -1.45
C ILE A 108 -16.54 -10.44 -2.28
N ASP A 109 -15.53 -11.16 -2.76
CA ASP A 109 -15.72 -12.27 -3.70
C ASP A 109 -16.52 -13.42 -3.07
N HIS A 110 -16.25 -13.75 -1.79
CA HIS A 110 -17.02 -14.74 -1.04
C HIS A 110 -18.46 -14.28 -0.79
N GLN A 111 -18.71 -12.98 -0.54
CA GLN A 111 -20.07 -12.45 -0.38
C GLN A 111 -20.84 -12.52 -1.70
N GLN A 112 -20.21 -12.20 -2.83
CA GLN A 112 -20.84 -12.33 -4.15
C GLN A 112 -21.12 -13.79 -4.50
N HIS A 113 -20.17 -14.70 -4.25
CA HIS A 113 -20.38 -16.15 -4.42
C HIS A 113 -21.58 -16.63 -3.60
N ARG A 114 -21.67 -16.27 -2.31
CA ARG A 114 -22.82 -16.64 -1.47
C ARG A 114 -24.14 -16.07 -1.99
N ARG A 115 -24.16 -14.85 -2.52
CA ARG A 115 -25.36 -14.24 -3.12
C ARG A 115 -25.81 -14.95 -4.40
N THR A 116 -24.89 -15.47 -5.21
CA THR A 116 -25.21 -16.10 -6.50
C THR A 116 -25.48 -17.61 -6.39
N THR A 117 -24.83 -18.32 -5.47
CA THR A 117 -24.94 -19.79 -5.33
C THR A 117 -25.70 -20.25 -4.08
N GLY A 118 -25.91 -19.37 -3.10
CA GLY A 118 -26.41 -19.73 -1.77
C GLY A 118 -25.37 -20.41 -0.86
N MET A 119 -24.18 -20.75 -1.37
CA MET A 119 -23.16 -21.53 -0.67
C MET A 119 -21.96 -20.69 -0.21
N MET A 120 -21.08 -21.26 0.61
CA MET A 120 -19.77 -20.66 0.89
C MET A 120 -18.77 -21.07 -0.20
N SER A 121 -17.88 -20.15 -0.60
CA SER A 121 -16.83 -20.49 -1.56
C SER A 121 -15.87 -21.53 -0.95
N ALA A 122 -15.62 -22.61 -1.69
CA ALA A 122 -14.65 -23.64 -1.31
C ALA A 122 -13.19 -23.23 -1.58
N THR A 123 -12.97 -22.17 -2.37
CA THR A 123 -11.64 -21.68 -2.76
C THR A 123 -11.54 -20.17 -2.55
N ALA A 124 -10.31 -19.70 -2.32
CA ALA A 124 -10.01 -18.27 -2.24
C ALA A 124 -9.79 -17.69 -3.65
N SER A 125 -10.45 -16.58 -3.96
CA SER A 125 -10.29 -15.84 -5.23
C SER A 125 -8.88 -15.25 -5.42
N VAL A 126 -8.22 -14.90 -4.31
CA VAL A 126 -6.88 -14.32 -4.28
C VAL A 126 -5.98 -15.16 -3.37
N THR A 127 -4.76 -15.44 -3.81
CA THR A 127 -3.73 -16.18 -3.06
C THR A 127 -2.93 -15.27 -2.14
N GLY A 128 -2.32 -15.83 -1.08
CA GLY A 128 -1.34 -15.10 -0.27
C GLY A 128 -0.11 -14.66 -1.08
N LYS A 129 0.28 -15.44 -2.11
CA LYS A 129 1.39 -15.09 -2.99
C LYS A 129 1.14 -13.79 -3.76
N GLN A 130 -0.09 -13.60 -4.26
CA GLN A 130 -0.49 -12.35 -4.90
C GLN A 130 -0.40 -11.16 -3.93
N ALA A 131 -0.91 -11.31 -2.71
CA ALA A 131 -0.82 -10.26 -1.70
C ALA A 131 0.63 -9.89 -1.34
N LEU A 132 1.52 -10.88 -1.24
CA LEU A 132 2.94 -10.64 -1.01
C LEU A 132 3.61 -9.97 -2.23
N SER A 133 3.23 -10.32 -3.47
CA SER A 133 3.74 -9.62 -4.67
C SER A 133 3.28 -8.17 -4.74
N TRP A 134 2.06 -7.84 -4.26
CA TRP A 134 1.57 -6.46 -4.21
C TRP A 134 2.43 -5.56 -3.29
N ALA A 135 3.00 -6.14 -2.24
CA ALA A 135 3.92 -5.47 -1.31
C ALA A 135 5.40 -5.47 -1.76
N THR A 136 5.73 -6.17 -2.86
CA THR A 136 7.13 -6.37 -3.31
C THR A 136 7.29 -6.07 -4.81
N VAL A 137 7.11 -7.06 -5.68
CA VAL A 137 7.32 -6.96 -7.13
C VAL A 137 6.43 -5.89 -7.77
N GLU A 138 5.15 -5.78 -7.38
CA GLU A 138 4.26 -4.74 -7.92
C GLU A 138 4.61 -3.35 -7.41
N GLY A 139 5.10 -3.23 -6.17
CA GLY A 139 5.66 -1.97 -5.64
C GLY A 139 6.88 -1.52 -6.45
N ALA A 140 7.81 -2.44 -6.71
CA ALA A 140 8.96 -2.18 -7.57
C ALA A 140 8.54 -1.79 -8.99
N ARG A 141 7.53 -2.47 -9.56
CA ARG A 141 6.98 -2.15 -10.90
C ARG A 141 6.33 -0.77 -10.94
N ALA A 142 5.50 -0.43 -9.95
CA ALA A 142 4.84 0.87 -9.86
C ALA A 142 5.83 2.04 -9.73
N LEU A 143 6.98 1.80 -9.08
CA LEU A 143 8.07 2.77 -8.93
C LEU A 143 9.07 2.79 -10.10
N GLY A 144 8.93 1.91 -11.10
CA GLY A 144 9.88 1.79 -12.21
C GLY A 144 11.25 1.22 -11.80
N LEU A 145 11.28 0.35 -10.79
CA LEU A 145 12.48 -0.26 -10.20
C LEU A 145 12.47 -1.81 -10.27
N ALA A 146 11.56 -2.42 -11.03
CA ALA A 146 11.41 -3.88 -11.12
C ALA A 146 12.59 -4.60 -11.79
N ASP A 147 13.50 -3.86 -12.41
CA ASP A 147 14.79 -4.32 -12.94
C ASP A 147 15.92 -4.33 -11.88
N ARG A 148 15.63 -3.84 -10.67
CA ARG A 148 16.62 -3.62 -9.60
C ARG A 148 16.23 -4.15 -8.23
N VAL A 149 14.95 -4.14 -7.87
CA VAL A 149 14.45 -4.50 -6.52
C VAL A 149 13.13 -5.27 -6.59
N GLY A 150 12.70 -5.81 -5.45
CA GLY A 150 11.39 -6.47 -5.30
C GLY A 150 11.39 -7.97 -5.60
N CYS A 151 12.46 -8.53 -6.18
CA CYS A 151 12.67 -9.97 -6.33
C CYS A 151 14.05 -10.40 -5.83
N LEU A 152 14.17 -11.67 -5.42
CA LEU A 152 15.42 -12.29 -4.97
C LEU A 152 16.08 -13.06 -6.13
N GLU A 153 16.65 -12.31 -7.07
CA GLU A 153 17.32 -12.83 -8.27
C GLU A 153 18.75 -12.31 -8.38
N SER A 154 19.61 -13.05 -9.08
CA SER A 154 21.00 -12.63 -9.30
C SER A 154 21.06 -11.35 -10.13
N GLY A 155 21.83 -10.36 -9.66
CA GLY A 155 21.93 -9.03 -10.27
C GLY A 155 20.99 -7.98 -9.67
N MET A 156 19.96 -8.38 -8.90
CA MET A 156 19.13 -7.45 -8.14
C MET A 156 19.90 -6.85 -6.95
N GLN A 157 19.45 -5.70 -6.44
CA GLN A 157 19.97 -5.14 -5.19
C GLN A 157 19.53 -6.02 -4.02
N ALA A 158 20.43 -6.22 -3.04
CA ALA A 158 20.12 -6.97 -1.83
C ALA A 158 19.30 -6.10 -0.85
N ASP A 159 18.01 -5.99 -1.17
CA ASP A 159 16.96 -5.38 -0.35
C ASP A 159 16.18 -6.52 0.32
N LEU A 160 16.50 -6.83 1.57
CA LEU A 160 16.05 -8.03 2.27
C LEU A 160 15.30 -7.67 3.56
N VAL A 161 14.21 -8.38 3.83
CA VAL A 161 13.52 -8.38 5.13
C VAL A 161 13.54 -9.80 5.66
N VAL A 162 14.08 -9.98 6.86
CA VAL A 162 14.17 -11.28 7.56
C VAL A 162 13.12 -11.31 8.66
N ILE A 163 12.29 -12.35 8.66
CA ILE A 163 11.19 -12.55 9.61
C ILE A 163 11.56 -13.69 10.55
N ASP A 164 11.53 -13.45 11.86
CA ASP A 164 11.70 -14.49 12.88
C ASP A 164 10.47 -15.39 12.96
N ALA A 165 10.51 -16.48 12.20
CA ALA A 165 9.49 -17.51 12.18
C ALA A 165 9.42 -18.36 13.48
N ARG A 166 10.34 -18.17 14.43
CA ARG A 166 10.33 -18.84 15.74
C ARG A 166 9.49 -18.10 16.78
N ALA A 167 9.13 -16.83 16.52
CA ALA A 167 8.33 -16.03 17.42
C ALA A 167 6.97 -16.69 17.71
N LEU A 168 6.52 -16.65 18.97
CA LEU A 168 5.36 -17.40 19.46
C LEU A 168 4.07 -17.15 18.66
N ASN A 169 3.87 -15.94 18.14
CA ASN A 169 2.68 -15.58 17.34
C ASN A 169 2.71 -16.10 15.89
N LEU A 170 3.85 -16.62 15.43
CA LEU A 170 4.05 -17.19 14.09
C LEU A 170 4.32 -18.70 14.12
N TRP A 171 4.55 -19.27 15.30
CA TRP A 171 4.86 -20.68 15.49
C TRP A 171 3.59 -21.54 15.54
N PRO A 172 3.54 -22.71 14.85
CA PRO A 172 4.53 -23.23 13.90
C PRO A 172 4.38 -22.64 12.49
N ALA A 173 5.48 -22.12 11.93
CA ALA A 173 5.51 -21.45 10.63
C ALA A 173 5.51 -22.43 9.44
N HIS A 174 4.39 -23.12 9.22
CA HIS A 174 4.27 -24.16 8.18
C HIS A 174 4.19 -23.62 6.74
N ASP A 175 3.56 -22.47 6.53
CA ASP A 175 3.48 -21.79 5.23
C ASP A 175 4.22 -20.44 5.34
N PRO A 176 5.37 -20.28 4.66
CA PRO A 176 6.18 -19.07 4.78
C PRO A 176 5.48 -17.82 4.22
N ILE A 177 4.55 -17.97 3.27
CA ILE A 177 3.76 -16.85 2.73
C ILE A 177 2.69 -16.43 3.73
N ALA A 178 2.00 -17.40 4.34
CA ALA A 178 1.07 -17.11 5.43
C ALA A 178 1.80 -16.46 6.62
N THR A 179 2.94 -17.01 7.04
CA THR A 179 3.80 -16.45 8.09
C THR A 179 4.22 -15.02 7.77
N ALA A 180 4.66 -14.73 6.54
CA ALA A 180 5.04 -13.37 6.13
C ALA A 180 3.87 -12.38 6.19
N LEU A 181 2.66 -12.77 5.75
CA LEU A 181 1.46 -11.92 5.82
C LEU A 181 0.89 -11.77 7.25
N HIS A 182 1.30 -12.61 8.19
CA HIS A 182 0.88 -12.53 9.60
C HIS A 182 1.94 -11.93 10.53
N ALA A 183 3.16 -11.71 10.05
CA ALA A 183 4.21 -11.00 10.76
C ALA A 183 3.85 -9.52 10.98
N GLY A 184 4.19 -9.00 12.18
CA GLY A 184 4.22 -7.57 12.46
C GLY A 184 5.64 -7.06 12.73
N LEU A 185 5.80 -5.76 13.01
CA LEU A 185 7.11 -5.11 13.25
C LEU A 185 8.05 -5.85 14.22
N ALA A 186 7.50 -6.43 15.29
CA ALA A 186 8.27 -7.19 16.30
C ALA A 186 8.90 -8.47 15.73
N ASN A 187 8.25 -9.10 14.75
CA ASN A 187 8.73 -10.32 14.09
C ASN A 187 9.82 -10.04 13.04
N ILE A 188 10.05 -8.79 12.66
CA ILE A 188 11.16 -8.46 11.75
C ILE A 188 12.47 -8.57 12.53
N GLU A 189 13.32 -9.54 12.20
CA GLU A 189 14.63 -9.76 12.83
C GLU A 189 15.66 -8.79 12.26
N ALA A 190 15.75 -8.73 10.93
CA ALA A 190 16.77 -7.97 10.21
C ALA A 190 16.23 -7.33 8.93
N VAL A 191 16.87 -6.23 8.51
CA VAL A 191 16.56 -5.49 7.28
C VAL A 191 17.88 -5.10 6.61
N MET A 192 18.02 -5.42 5.34
CA MET A 192 19.13 -5.01 4.47
C MET A 192 18.60 -4.10 3.36
N ILE A 193 19.33 -3.04 3.04
CA ILE A 193 19.05 -2.15 1.90
C ILE A 193 20.33 -1.99 1.09
N ALA A 194 20.27 -2.32 -0.19
CA ALA A 194 21.38 -2.31 -1.15
C ALA A 194 22.67 -2.93 -0.58
N GLY A 195 22.55 -4.14 0.01
CA GLY A 195 23.69 -4.87 0.58
C GLY A 195 24.13 -4.42 1.97
N ARG A 196 23.50 -3.41 2.56
CA ARG A 196 23.86 -2.86 3.88
C ARG A 196 22.77 -3.12 4.92
N TRP A 197 23.13 -3.78 6.02
CA TRP A 197 22.23 -3.99 7.15
C TRP A 197 21.83 -2.65 7.78
N ARG A 198 20.53 -2.46 8.02
CA ARG A 198 19.92 -1.32 8.72
C ARG A 198 19.20 -1.75 10.00
N LYS A 199 18.82 -3.01 10.08
CA LYS A 199 18.35 -3.70 11.29
C LYS A 199 18.97 -5.09 11.31
N ARG A 200 19.37 -5.58 12.48
CA ARG A 200 19.86 -6.95 12.68
C ARG A 200 19.67 -7.35 14.14
N ASP A 201 19.44 -8.63 14.41
CA ASP A 201 19.24 -9.15 15.77
C ASP A 201 18.16 -8.34 16.54
N HIS A 202 17.04 -8.08 15.84
CA HIS A 202 15.92 -7.22 16.22
C HIS A 202 16.24 -5.73 16.52
N SER A 203 17.50 -5.30 16.39
CA SER A 203 17.99 -3.96 16.73
C SER A 203 18.30 -3.11 15.50
N LEU A 204 18.01 -1.80 15.56
CA LEU A 204 18.42 -0.86 14.50
C LEU A 204 19.92 -0.61 14.55
N ILE A 205 20.53 -0.43 13.38
CA ILE A 205 21.97 -0.15 13.21
C ILE A 205 22.14 1.35 12.92
N ASP A 206 23.16 1.96 13.54
CA ASP A 206 23.54 3.37 13.37
C ASP A 206 22.40 4.39 13.61
N ALA A 207 21.45 4.08 14.50
CA ALA A 207 20.28 4.91 14.77
C ALA A 207 20.23 5.41 16.23
N ASN A 208 20.36 6.72 16.44
CA ASN A 208 20.10 7.35 17.74
C ASN A 208 18.59 7.54 17.95
N VAL A 209 17.92 6.48 18.39
CA VAL A 209 16.45 6.45 18.52
C VAL A 209 15.92 7.50 19.51
N ASP A 210 16.67 7.84 20.56
CA ASP A 210 16.21 8.80 21.57
C ASP A 210 16.35 10.27 21.12
N GLU A 211 17.36 10.58 20.30
CA GLU A 211 17.45 11.86 19.58
C GLU A 211 16.29 12.01 18.59
N VAL A 212 15.99 10.98 17.78
CA VAL A 212 14.84 10.98 16.86
C VAL A 212 13.51 11.17 17.60
N LYS A 213 13.30 10.53 18.77
CA LYS A 213 12.11 10.77 19.61
C LYS A 213 12.04 12.22 20.10
N SER A 214 13.17 12.80 20.52
CA SER A 214 13.26 14.19 20.99
C SER A 214 12.88 15.18 19.88
N ASP A 215 13.42 14.99 18.69
CA ASP A 215 13.12 15.82 17.51
C ASP A 215 11.65 15.71 17.09
N LEU A 216 11.09 14.49 17.09
CA LEU A 216 9.68 14.25 16.81
C LEU A 216 8.77 14.95 17.83
N LEU A 217 9.07 14.84 19.12
CA LEU A 217 8.34 15.53 20.19
C LEU A 217 8.40 17.05 20.01
N ALA A 218 9.59 17.62 19.85
CA ALA A 218 9.78 19.05 19.63
C ALA A 218 9.03 19.54 18.37
N SER A 219 8.98 18.72 17.31
CA SER A 219 8.21 19.02 16.10
C SER A 219 6.70 19.01 16.34
N GLY A 220 6.18 17.98 17.02
CA GLY A 220 4.78 17.86 17.42
C GLY A 220 4.33 19.03 18.29
N GLU A 221 5.12 19.43 19.29
CA GLU A 221 4.82 20.58 20.16
C GLU A 221 4.78 21.93 19.43
N ARG A 222 5.64 22.13 18.40
CA ARG A 222 5.55 23.33 17.55
C ARG A 222 4.25 23.34 16.74
N LEU A 223 3.85 22.20 16.18
CA LEU A 223 2.60 22.08 15.41
C LEU A 223 1.37 22.29 16.31
N ALA A 224 1.32 21.62 17.46
CA ALA A 224 0.23 21.76 18.43
C ALA A 224 0.07 23.20 18.93
N ARG A 225 1.17 23.93 19.19
CA ARG A 225 1.12 25.36 19.54
C ARG A 225 0.55 26.22 18.42
N LYS A 226 0.96 25.99 17.15
CA LYS A 226 0.42 26.72 16.00
C LYS A 226 -1.08 26.47 15.80
N LEU A 227 -1.53 25.22 15.94
CA LEU A 227 -2.95 24.86 15.83
C LEU A 227 -3.78 25.53 16.93
N LYS A 228 -3.32 25.50 18.18
CA LYS A 228 -3.99 26.19 19.31
C LYS A 228 -4.05 27.72 19.15
N ALA A 229 -3.06 28.33 18.49
CA ALA A 229 -3.04 29.77 18.23
C ALA A 229 -3.95 30.21 17.06
N VAL A 230 -4.48 29.27 16.28
CA VAL A 230 -5.37 29.52 15.12
C VAL A 230 -6.77 28.92 15.35
N ALA A 231 -6.96 28.16 16.44
CA ALA A 231 -8.27 27.70 16.87
C ALA A 231 -9.13 28.90 17.36
N PRO A 232 -10.40 29.01 16.92
CA PRO A 232 -11.32 30.07 17.35
C PRO A 232 -11.87 29.87 18.78
#